data_AF-A0AAD7BXS3-F1
#
_entry.id   AF-A0AAD7BXS3-F1
#
_cell.length_a   1.000
_cell.length_b   1.000
_cell.length_c   1.000
_cell.angle_alpha   90.00
_cell.angle_beta   90.00
_cell.angle_gamma   90.00
#
_symmetry.space_group_name_H-M   'P 1'
#
loop_
_entity.id
_entity.type
_entity.pdbx_description
1 polymer ?
#
loop_
_entity_poly.entity_id
_entity_poly.type
_entity_poly.pdbx_seq_one_letter_code
_entity_poly.pdbx_strand_id
1 'polypeptide(L)'
;MASSTLAAARARISQLDIEIEKLQRLMDPLLAEREKCSQTVADFKYPVLTLPPEITSEIFLQFLPSYPERPNVIGPQSPPFLLQICRQWRDVALATPALWSTVDLFLDNPRYDAQQKDLLERWLRRSGNCGLHSAGV
;
A
#
# COMPACT_ATOMS: atom_id res chain seq x y z
N MET A 1 23.01 -14.31 60.55
CA MET A 1 21.96 -14.07 59.53
C MET A 1 22.51 -13.72 58.14
N ALA A 2 23.59 -12.93 58.00
CA ALA A 2 24.16 -12.55 56.69
C ALA A 2 24.71 -13.69 55.79
N SER A 3 25.16 -14.81 56.38
CA SER A 3 25.66 -15.95 55.58
C SER A 3 24.55 -16.75 54.89
N SER A 4 23.31 -16.69 55.39
CA SER A 4 22.15 -17.41 54.85
C SER A 4 21.58 -16.71 53.62
N THR A 5 21.54 -15.37 53.65
CA THR A 5 21.09 -14.54 52.52
C THR A 5 22.03 -14.61 51.31
N LEU A 6 23.35 -14.68 51.53
CA LEU A 6 24.32 -14.83 50.45
C LEU A 6 24.20 -16.19 49.74
N ALA A 7 23.96 -17.27 50.50
CA ALA A 7 23.76 -18.60 49.95
C ALA A 7 22.47 -18.67 49.10
N ALA A 8 21.37 -18.07 49.57
CA ALA A 8 20.12 -17.99 48.83
C ALA A 8 20.27 -17.19 47.51
N ALA A 9 21.00 -16.08 47.53
CA ALA A 9 21.27 -15.30 46.33
C ALA A 9 22.07 -16.09 45.28
N ARG A 10 23.10 -16.83 45.70
CA ARG A 10 23.90 -17.70 44.81
C ARG A 10 23.07 -18.81 44.17
N ALA A 11 22.20 -19.45 44.96
CA ALA A 11 21.28 -20.47 44.44
C ALA A 11 20.32 -19.88 43.39
N ARG A 12 19.81 -18.66 43.63
CA ARG A 12 18.92 -17.98 42.68
C ARG A 12 19.64 -17.60 41.39
N ILE A 13 20.88 -17.11 41.47
CA ILE A 13 21.71 -16.82 40.28
C ILE A 13 21.91 -18.10 39.47
N SER A 14 22.33 -19.19 40.12
CA SER A 14 22.53 -20.48 39.45
C SER A 14 21.26 -20.97 38.74
N GLN A 15 20.08 -20.79 39.36
CA GLN A 15 18.81 -21.13 38.74
C GLN A 15 18.49 -20.24 37.53
N LEU A 16 18.74 -18.93 37.62
CA LEU A 16 18.54 -18.00 36.52
C LEU A 16 19.48 -18.30 35.34
N ASP A 17 20.73 -18.64 35.61
CA ASP A 17 21.70 -19.00 34.57
C ASP A 17 21.24 -20.23 33.78
N ILE A 18 20.71 -21.26 34.48
CA ILE A 18 20.13 -22.45 33.83
C ILE A 18 18.92 -22.07 32.96
N GLU A 19 18.08 -21.16 33.45
CA GLU A 19 16.87 -20.73 32.73
C GLU A 19 17.22 -19.87 31.51
N ILE A 20 18.22 -18.99 31.64
CA ILE A 20 18.79 -18.22 30.53
C ILE A 20 19.36 -19.16 29.47
N GLU A 21 20.16 -20.15 29.86
CA GLU A 21 20.75 -21.10 28.92
C GLU A 21 19.67 -21.90 28.18
N LYS A 22 18.64 -22.33 28.90
CA LYS A 22 17.48 -23.01 28.31
C LYS A 22 16.76 -22.12 27.30
N LEU A 23 16.51 -20.86 27.64
CA LEU A 23 15.82 -19.92 26.74
C LEU A 23 16.68 -19.57 25.53
N GLN A 24 17.99 -19.40 25.69
CA GLN A 24 18.91 -19.20 24.57
C GLN A 24 18.88 -20.36 23.59
N ARG A 25 18.93 -21.61 24.09
CA ARG A 25 18.82 -22.82 23.24
C ARG A 25 17.49 -22.91 22.48
N LEU A 26 16.40 -22.36 23.03
CA LEU A 26 15.11 -22.28 22.34
C LEU A 26 15.06 -21.11 21.35
N MET A 27 15.76 -20.01 21.63
CA MET A 27 15.80 -18.80 20.81
C MET A 27 16.64 -19.00 19.54
N ASP A 28 17.77 -19.70 19.65
CA ASP A 28 18.71 -19.90 18.53
C ASP A 28 18.05 -20.49 17.26
N PRO A 29 17.27 -21.59 17.33
CA PRO A 29 16.62 -22.13 16.13
C PRO A 29 15.53 -21.20 15.59
N LEU A 30 14.79 -20.50 16.45
CA LEU A 30 13.76 -19.55 16.03
C LEU A 30 14.37 -18.33 15.32
N LEU A 31 15.51 -17.84 15.80
CA LEU A 31 16.25 -16.75 15.15
C LEU A 31 16.81 -17.20 13.79
N ALA A 32 17.36 -18.41 13.71
CA ALA A 32 17.82 -18.97 12.45
C ALA A 32 16.68 -19.13 11.43
N GLU A 33 15.51 -19.61 11.87
CA GLU A 33 14.31 -19.72 11.05
C GLU A 33 13.80 -18.34 10.61
N ARG A 34 13.73 -17.38 11.53
CA ARG A 34 13.36 -15.99 11.22
C ARG A 34 14.27 -15.41 10.17
N GLU A 35 15.58 -15.63 10.26
CA GLU A 35 16.53 -15.10 9.29
C GLU A 35 16.33 -15.71 7.91
N LYS A 36 16.13 -17.02 7.84
CA LYS A 36 15.79 -17.72 6.59
C LYS A 36 14.50 -17.17 5.96
N CYS A 37 13.46 -16.97 6.76
CA CYS A 37 12.19 -16.39 6.30
C CYS A 37 12.37 -14.93 5.87
N SER A 38 13.12 -14.13 6.62
CA SER A 38 13.43 -12.73 6.30
C SER A 38 14.17 -12.63 4.96
N GLN A 39 15.14 -13.51 4.71
CA GLN A 39 15.86 -13.56 3.43
C GLN A 39 14.91 -13.93 2.28
N THR A 40 14.05 -14.93 2.48
CA THR A 40 13.04 -15.33 1.48
C THR A 40 12.11 -14.17 1.11
N VAL A 41 11.66 -13.39 2.11
CA VAL A 41 10.82 -12.20 1.89
C VAL A 41 11.60 -11.10 1.16
N ALA A 42 12.88 -10.89 1.49
CA ALA A 42 13.72 -9.88 0.84
C ALA A 42 14.00 -10.21 -0.64
N ASP A 43 14.16 -11.48 -0.97
CA ASP A 43 14.39 -11.97 -2.33
C ASP A 43 13.12 -11.95 -3.17
N PHE A 44 11.95 -12.08 -2.54
CA PHE A 44 10.68 -12.03 -3.24
C PHE A 44 10.42 -10.63 -3.81
N LYS A 45 10.45 -10.53 -5.14
CA LYS A 45 10.06 -9.31 -5.85
C LYS A 45 8.56 -9.32 -6.10
N TYR A 46 7.86 -8.35 -5.56
CA TYR A 46 6.47 -8.08 -5.94
C TYR A 46 6.47 -7.52 -7.37
N PRO A 47 6.01 -8.27 -8.39
CA PRO A 47 6.26 -7.92 -9.79
C PRO A 47 5.78 -6.51 -10.13
N VAL A 48 4.61 -6.13 -9.63
CA VAL A 48 4.00 -4.82 -9.87
C VAL A 48 4.69 -3.65 -9.17
N LEU A 49 5.51 -3.91 -8.15
CA LEU A 49 6.35 -2.87 -7.52
C LEU A 49 7.72 -2.75 -8.19
N THR A 50 8.09 -3.71 -9.04
CA THR A 50 9.35 -3.71 -9.79
C THR A 50 9.22 -3.22 -11.23
N LEU A 51 8.00 -2.99 -11.71
CA LEU A 51 7.78 -2.46 -13.04
C LEU A 51 8.25 -1.00 -13.14
N PRO A 52 8.84 -0.60 -14.28
CA PRO A 52 9.05 0.82 -14.59
C PRO A 52 7.74 1.60 -14.48
N PRO A 53 7.79 2.89 -14.10
CA PRO A 53 6.59 3.71 -13.97
C PRO A 53 5.79 3.76 -15.27
N GLU A 54 6.43 3.75 -16.44
CA GLU A 54 5.77 3.77 -17.76
C GLU A 54 4.89 2.54 -18.00
N ILE A 55 5.38 1.35 -17.63
CA ILE A 55 4.61 0.10 -17.77
C ILE A 55 3.47 0.07 -16.77
N THR A 56 3.71 0.55 -15.55
CA THR A 56 2.66 0.67 -14.54
C THR A 56 1.56 1.64 -14.98
N SER A 57 1.93 2.79 -15.57
CA SER A 57 0.99 3.73 -16.17
C SER A 57 0.17 3.11 -17.29
N GLU A 58 0.77 2.31 -18.17
CA GLU A 58 0.03 1.61 -19.23
C GLU A 58 -0.98 0.61 -18.63
N ILE A 59 -0.59 -0.18 -17.63
CA ILE A 59 -1.50 -1.07 -16.92
C ILE A 59 -2.67 -0.28 -16.31
N PHE A 60 -2.41 0.89 -15.73
CA PHE A 60 -3.47 1.74 -15.17
C PHE A 60 -4.42 2.29 -16.24
N LEU A 61 -3.93 2.57 -17.45
CA LEU A 61 -4.79 2.99 -18.56
C LEU A 61 -5.70 1.85 -19.01
N GLN A 62 -5.18 0.61 -19.03
CA GLN A 62 -5.98 -0.59 -19.33
C GLN A 62 -6.97 -0.97 -18.21
N PHE A 63 -6.83 -0.39 -17.02
CA PHE A 63 -7.77 -0.56 -15.90
C PHE A 63 -9.03 0.29 -16.07
N LEU A 64 -8.97 1.37 -16.85
CA LEU A 64 -10.13 2.22 -17.12
C LEU A 64 -11.15 1.48 -18.01
N PRO A 65 -12.45 1.83 -17.91
CA PRO A 65 -13.45 1.26 -18.80
C PRO A 65 -13.14 1.57 -20.26
N SER A 66 -13.43 0.62 -21.14
CA SER A 66 -13.22 0.79 -22.58
C SER A 66 -14.30 1.68 -23.18
N TYR A 67 -13.93 2.49 -24.17
CA TYR A 67 -14.90 3.30 -24.92
C TYR A 67 -16.06 2.43 -25.45
N PRO A 68 -17.33 2.88 -25.37
CA PRO A 68 -17.78 4.24 -25.03
C PRO A 68 -17.93 4.54 -23.54
N GLU A 69 -17.75 3.54 -22.66
CA GLU A 69 -17.87 3.72 -21.22
C GLU A 69 -16.75 4.61 -20.68
N ARG A 70 -17.05 5.33 -19.58
CA ARG A 70 -16.14 6.30 -18.96
C ARG A 70 -16.07 6.06 -17.47
N PRO A 71 -14.93 6.36 -16.83
CA PRO A 71 -14.81 6.16 -15.40
C PRO A 71 -15.69 7.16 -14.66
N ASN A 72 -16.46 6.67 -13.69
CA ASN A 72 -17.16 7.52 -12.74
C ASN A 72 -16.15 8.30 -11.87
N VAL A 73 -16.56 9.45 -11.34
CA VAL A 73 -15.75 10.24 -10.38
C VAL A 73 -15.36 9.41 -9.15
N ILE A 74 -16.24 8.51 -8.72
CA ILE A 74 -16.02 7.56 -7.62
C ILE A 74 -16.55 6.20 -8.06
N GLY A 75 -15.75 5.14 -7.88
CA GLY A 75 -16.22 3.77 -8.08
C GLY A 75 -15.10 2.78 -8.38
N PRO A 76 -15.46 1.49 -8.50
CA PRO A 76 -14.56 0.51 -9.12
C PRO A 76 -14.23 0.99 -10.55
N GLN A 77 -12.99 0.81 -11.00
CA GLN A 77 -12.49 1.27 -12.30
C GLN A 77 -12.34 2.80 -12.45
N SER A 78 -12.31 3.54 -11.33
CA SER A 78 -11.95 4.97 -11.32
C SER A 78 -10.46 5.18 -10.92
N PRO A 79 -9.72 6.12 -11.53
CA PRO A 79 -8.36 6.50 -11.13
C PRO A 79 -8.18 6.77 -9.63
N PRO A 80 -9.13 7.41 -8.90
CA PRO A 80 -9.02 7.55 -7.44
C PRO A 80 -8.84 6.24 -6.67
N PHE A 81 -9.35 5.12 -7.20
CA PHE A 81 -9.15 3.79 -6.60
C PHE A 81 -7.67 3.39 -6.57
N LEU A 82 -6.92 3.69 -7.64
CA LEU A 82 -5.49 3.40 -7.75
C LEU A 82 -4.67 4.17 -6.69
N LEU A 83 -5.15 5.34 -6.26
CA LEU A 83 -4.50 6.15 -5.24
C LEU A 83 -4.57 5.55 -3.83
N GLN A 84 -5.40 4.53 -3.61
CA GLN A 84 -5.61 3.93 -2.28
C GLN A 84 -4.84 2.62 -2.07
N ILE A 85 -4.19 2.08 -3.11
CA ILE A 85 -3.53 0.77 -3.05
C ILE A 85 -2.20 0.82 -2.29
N CYS A 86 -1.23 1.63 -2.76
CA CYS A 86 0.03 1.85 -2.06
C CYS A 86 0.64 3.19 -2.45
N ARG A 87 1.73 3.60 -1.78
CA ARG A 87 2.41 4.88 -2.07
C ARG A 87 2.93 4.96 -3.50
N GLN A 88 3.61 3.90 -3.99
CA GLN A 88 4.19 3.89 -5.34
C GLN A 88 3.12 4.03 -6.43
N TRP A 89 1.99 3.33 -6.29
CA TRP A 89 0.88 3.43 -7.24
C TRP A 89 0.25 4.82 -7.24
N ARG A 90 0.10 5.43 -6.06
CA ARG A 90 -0.36 6.81 -5.94
C ARG A 90 0.56 7.77 -6.70
N ASP A 91 1.87 7.65 -6.52
CA ASP A 91 2.85 8.53 -7.17
C ASP A 91 2.78 8.38 -8.69
N VAL A 92 2.74 7.15 -9.21
CA VAL A 92 2.61 6.87 -10.65
C VAL A 92 1.29 7.38 -11.22
N ALA A 93 0.16 7.09 -10.56
CA ALA A 93 -1.16 7.50 -11.04
C ALA A 93 -1.33 9.03 -11.05
N LEU A 94 -0.80 9.73 -10.04
CA LEU A 94 -0.80 11.20 -10.02
C LEU A 94 0.11 11.80 -11.09
N ALA A 95 1.21 11.14 -11.43
CA ALA A 95 2.14 11.55 -12.48
C ALA A 95 1.69 11.17 -13.90
N THR A 96 0.51 10.57 -14.07
CA THR A 96 -0.01 10.11 -15.37
C THR A 96 -1.29 10.90 -15.75
N PRO A 97 -1.17 12.07 -16.40
CA PRO A 97 -2.33 12.92 -16.75
C PRO A 97 -3.40 12.23 -17.61
N ALA A 98 -3.01 11.29 -18.46
CA ALA A 98 -3.92 10.53 -19.33
C ALA A 98 -4.96 9.70 -18.54
N LEU A 99 -4.66 9.28 -17.31
CA LEU A 99 -5.66 8.61 -16.45
C LEU A 99 -6.82 9.52 -16.07
N TRP A 100 -6.59 10.83 -16.11
CA TRP A 100 -7.53 11.85 -15.66
C TRP A 100 -8.20 12.57 -16.84
N SER A 101 -7.92 12.21 -18.10
CA SER A 101 -8.45 12.93 -19.27
C SER A 101 -9.91 12.58 -19.63
N THR A 102 -10.49 11.56 -19.02
CA THR A 102 -11.87 11.11 -19.27
C THR A 102 -12.59 10.93 -17.96
N VAL A 103 -13.83 11.40 -17.87
CA VAL A 103 -14.69 11.19 -16.70
C VAL A 103 -16.14 11.18 -17.16
N ASP A 104 -16.95 10.33 -16.53
CA ASP A 104 -18.39 10.32 -16.74
C ASP A 104 -19.06 11.35 -15.82
N LEU A 105 -19.81 12.27 -16.42
CA LEU A 105 -20.46 13.39 -15.73
C LEU A 105 -21.97 13.26 -15.85
N PHE A 106 -22.59 12.42 -15.01
CA PHE A 106 -24.04 12.42 -14.85
C PHE A 106 -24.50 13.62 -14.01
N LEU A 107 -24.50 14.80 -14.62
CA LEU A 107 -24.85 16.08 -13.98
C LEU A 107 -26.31 16.13 -13.47
N ASP A 108 -27.18 15.26 -13.98
CA ASP A 108 -28.59 15.16 -13.58
C ASP A 108 -28.83 14.23 -12.37
N ASN A 109 -27.77 13.66 -11.78
CA ASN A 109 -27.93 12.82 -10.61
C ASN A 109 -28.10 13.69 -9.35
N PRO A 110 -29.24 13.64 -8.62
CA PRO A 110 -29.47 14.42 -7.40
C PRO A 110 -28.52 14.06 -6.25
N ARG A 111 -27.65 13.06 -6.43
CA ARG A 111 -26.57 12.67 -5.53
C ARG A 111 -25.27 13.46 -5.73
N TYR A 112 -25.22 14.43 -6.65
CA TYR A 112 -24.06 15.31 -6.85
C TYR A 112 -23.81 16.19 -5.61
N ASP A 113 -23.07 15.64 -4.66
CA ASP A 113 -22.74 16.29 -3.40
C ASP A 113 -21.48 17.17 -3.51
N ALA A 114 -21.17 17.91 -2.44
CA ALA A 114 -19.99 18.76 -2.38
C ALA A 114 -18.67 17.97 -2.52
N GLN A 115 -18.66 16.69 -2.11
CA GLN A 115 -17.49 15.83 -2.16
C GLN A 115 -17.14 15.41 -3.59
N GLN A 116 -18.15 15.09 -4.41
CA GLN A 116 -17.96 14.76 -5.82
C GLN A 116 -17.48 15.97 -6.62
N LYS A 117 -17.94 17.18 -6.29
CA LYS A 117 -17.44 18.42 -6.89
C LYS A 117 -15.96 18.64 -6.59
N ASP A 118 -15.56 18.54 -5.33
CA ASP A 118 -14.15 18.66 -4.93
C ASP A 118 -13.26 17.56 -5.58
N LEU A 119 -13.75 16.34 -5.67
CA LEU A 119 -13.05 15.26 -6.38
C LEU A 119 -12.91 15.52 -7.86
N LEU A 120 -13.96 16.05 -8.51
CA LEU A 120 -13.93 16.45 -9.91
C LEU A 120 -12.93 17.60 -10.13
N GLU A 121 -12.90 18.60 -9.26
CA GLU A 121 -11.89 19.68 -9.35
C GLU A 121 -10.47 19.12 -9.24
N ARG A 122 -10.23 18.19 -8.30
CA ARG A 122 -8.94 17.51 -8.17
C ARG A 122 -8.62 16.67 -9.41
N TRP A 123 -9.62 16.04 -10.01
CA TRP A 123 -9.49 15.28 -11.25
C TRP A 123 -9.05 16.18 -12.41
N LEU A 124 -9.75 17.30 -12.61
CA LEU A 124 -9.46 18.28 -13.65
C LEU A 124 -8.06 18.87 -13.50
N ARG A 125 -7.61 19.15 -12.27
CA ARG A 125 -6.23 19.61 -12.04
C ARG A 125 -5.19 18.58 -12.44
N ARG A 126 -5.50 17.28 -12.31
CA ARG A 126 -4.58 16.18 -12.62
C ARG A 126 -4.53 15.83 -14.10
N SER A 127 -5.59 16.12 -14.87
CA SER A 127 -5.56 15.95 -16.33
C SER A 127 -4.59 16.92 -17.00
N GLY A 128 -4.20 18.01 -16.33
CA GLY A 128 -3.23 18.97 -16.83
C GLY A 128 -3.67 19.52 -18.20
N ASN A 129 -2.77 19.46 -19.18
CA ASN A 129 -3.04 19.87 -20.56
C ASN A 129 -3.63 18.76 -21.45
N CYS A 130 -3.86 17.55 -20.94
CA CYS A 130 -4.59 16.53 -21.69
C CYS A 130 -6.05 16.98 -21.77
N GLY A 131 -6.51 17.39 -22.96
CA GLY A 131 -7.87 17.85 -23.19
C GLY A 131 -8.90 16.87 -22.60
N LEU A 132 -9.76 17.38 -21.72
CA LEU A 132 -10.77 16.56 -21.08
C LEU A 132 -11.83 16.16 -22.11
N HIS A 133 -11.98 14.87 -22.33
CA HIS A 133 -13.11 14.35 -23.10
C HIS A 133 -14.26 14.09 -22.11
N SER A 134 -15.12 15.10 -21.92
CA SER A 134 -16.43 14.96 -21.25
C SER A 134 -17.52 14.92 -22.31
N ALA A 135 -18.38 13.90 -22.29
CA ALA A 135 -19.61 13.89 -23.08
C ALA A 135 -20.73 14.06 -22.07
N GLY A 136 -21.29 15.27 -22.03
CA GLY A 136 -22.65 15.44 -21.56
C GLY A 136 -23.57 14.89 -22.63
N VAL A 137 -24.48 14.00 -22.24
CA VAL A 137 -25.77 13.89 -22.91
C VAL A 137 -26.72 14.81 -22.16
#